data_AF-A0A7C3WTT0-F1
#
_entry.id   AF-A0A7C3WTT0-F1
#
_cell.length_a   1.000
_cell.length_b   1.000
_cell.length_c   1.000
_cell.angle_alpha   90.00
_cell.angle_beta   90.00
_cell.angle_gamma   90.00
#
_symmetry.space_group_name_H-M   'P 1'
#
loop_
_entity.id
_entity.type
_entity.pdbx_description
1 polymer ?
#
loop_
_entity_poly.entity_id
_entity_poly.type
_entity_poly.pdbx_seq_one_letter_code
_entity_poly.pdbx_strand_id
1 'polypeptide(L)'
;MRGADYLRLAATSLLEKRGRAVGAVLGVAVAVVALSMALGIGESFQRAFVEQLQRTIAANSIIVISGAAGLTDVDIAYYRSIVGVRGAYGISITQGTVYTESGEQIVQLVAVDPVVLPEYLGVSDMDKALEEGEPEPRGLGVLVSQDLWRDPSTGRRKLEVGSTLTLRVRGKSVQLIAIGLLKQTGSSMMGQGFSTPTVFVDPEAYHSYIATSRNYAAAIVLVEDLSQLDRGGRRGEGPVPHRLQGDLGRRHCEPVRLDGRRAAALHSADLSGGHRRDQRSGSSTAQRSASCRGPRR
;
A
#
# COMPACT_ATOMS: atom_id res chain seq x y z
N MET A 1 28.85 40.20 52.70
CA MET A 1 29.26 40.85 51.44
C MET A 1 28.28 40.42 50.37
N ARG A 2 27.73 41.39 49.64
CA ARG A 2 26.39 41.34 49.07
C ARG A 2 26.46 40.73 47.67
N GLY A 3 25.67 39.68 47.38
CA GLY A 3 25.57 39.13 46.00
C GLY A 3 25.17 40.18 44.95
N ALA A 4 24.52 41.25 45.40
CA ALA A 4 24.24 42.44 44.59
C ALA A 4 25.50 43.16 44.09
N ASP A 5 26.60 43.15 44.85
CA ASP A 5 27.86 43.78 44.46
C ASP A 5 28.52 42.97 43.34
N TYR A 6 28.51 41.63 43.44
CA TYR A 6 28.99 40.74 42.37
C TYR A 6 28.15 40.84 41.09
N LEU A 7 26.82 40.97 41.22
CA LEU A 7 25.93 41.22 40.08
C LEU A 7 26.20 42.57 39.41
N ARG A 8 26.45 43.62 40.19
CA ARG A 8 26.82 44.95 39.66
C ARG A 8 28.16 44.91 38.92
N LEU A 9 29.16 44.25 39.48
CA LEU A 9 30.48 44.06 38.86
C LEU A 9 30.41 43.23 37.57
N ALA A 10 29.57 42.18 37.54
CA ALA A 10 29.34 41.40 36.34
C ALA A 10 28.60 42.21 35.25
N ALA A 11 27.61 43.03 35.65
CA ALA A 11 26.86 43.88 34.72
C ALA A 11 27.71 44.97 34.10
N THR A 12 28.60 45.63 34.87
CA THR A 12 29.53 46.62 34.31
C THR A 12 30.54 45.99 33.35
N SER A 13 31.04 44.79 33.65
CA SER A 13 31.94 44.05 32.73
C SER A 13 31.25 43.61 31.43
N LEU A 14 29.96 43.28 31.47
CA LEU A 14 29.15 42.99 30.27
C LEU A 14 28.88 44.24 29.41
N LEU A 15 28.76 45.41 30.04
CA LEU A 15 28.53 46.70 29.38
C LEU A 15 29.75 47.23 28.63
N GLU A 16 30.97 46.85 29.01
CA GLU A 16 32.22 47.24 28.33
C GLU A 16 32.49 46.41 27.06
N LYS A 17 31.98 45.17 26.98
CA LYS A 17 32.19 44.24 25.85
C LYS A 17 30.88 43.85 25.17
N ARG A 18 30.04 44.86 24.88
CA ARG A 18 28.66 44.71 24.37
C ARG A 18 28.54 43.75 23.18
N GLY A 19 29.48 43.77 22.23
CA GLY A 19 29.41 42.91 21.04
C GLY A 19 29.50 41.41 21.33
N ARG A 20 30.37 40.99 22.27
CA ARG A 20 30.55 39.56 22.61
C ARG A 20 29.48 39.07 23.58
N ALA A 21 29.08 39.92 24.53
CA ALA A 21 28.01 39.62 25.49
C ALA A 21 26.65 39.40 24.79
N VAL A 22 26.30 40.29 23.84
CA VAL A 22 25.05 40.16 23.08
C VAL A 22 25.06 38.88 22.25
N GLY A 23 26.15 38.58 21.55
CA GLY A 23 26.26 37.35 20.75
C GLY A 23 26.09 36.07 21.58
N ALA A 24 26.67 36.01 22.78
CA ALA A 24 26.52 34.86 23.68
C ALA A 24 25.08 34.68 24.16
N VAL A 25 24.41 35.77 24.57
CA VAL A 25 23.00 35.72 25.01
C VAL A 25 22.08 35.31 23.87
N LEU A 26 22.30 35.86 22.67
CA LEU A 26 21.52 35.55 21.48
C LEU A 26 21.71 34.09 21.04
N GLY A 27 22.94 33.57 21.10
CA GLY A 27 23.23 32.17 20.82
C GLY A 27 22.52 31.21 21.79
N VAL A 28 22.56 31.50 23.09
CA VAL A 28 21.84 30.69 24.09
C VAL A 28 20.33 30.78 23.89
N ALA A 29 19.79 31.98 23.60
CA ALA A 29 18.37 32.16 23.34
C ALA A 29 17.90 31.34 22.12
N VAL A 30 18.64 31.38 21.01
CA VAL A 30 18.33 30.60 19.80
C VAL A 30 18.42 29.10 20.10
N ALA A 31 19.43 28.64 20.85
CA ALA A 31 19.57 27.24 21.21
C ALA A 31 18.38 26.71 22.03
N VAL A 32 17.92 27.48 23.02
CA VAL A 32 16.77 27.09 23.86
C VAL A 32 15.47 27.08 23.05
N VAL A 33 15.26 28.08 22.18
CA VAL A 33 14.08 28.12 21.30
C VAL A 33 14.08 26.95 20.31
N ALA A 34 15.22 26.68 19.67
CA ALA A 34 15.36 25.57 18.74
C ALA A 34 15.13 24.22 19.41
N LEU A 35 15.69 24.00 20.61
CA LEU A 35 15.47 22.77 21.37
C LEU A 35 14.00 22.59 21.76
N SER A 36 13.36 23.67 22.23
CA SER A 36 11.94 23.64 22.62
C SER A 36 11.02 23.36 21.42
N MET A 37 11.31 23.98 20.27
CA MET A 37 10.58 23.69 19.03
C MET A 37 10.83 22.26 18.55
N ALA A 38 12.06 21.76 18.59
CA ALA A 38 12.38 20.40 18.19
C ALA A 38 11.64 19.35 19.05
N LEU A 39 11.58 19.56 20.37
CA LEU A 39 10.83 18.70 21.28
C LEU A 39 9.31 18.81 21.07
N GLY A 40 8.78 20.03 20.93
CA GLY A 40 7.36 20.24 20.70
C GLY A 40 6.87 19.65 19.36
N ILE A 41 7.69 19.78 18.32
CA ILE A 41 7.46 19.15 17.02
C ILE A 41 7.55 17.62 17.18
N GLY A 42 8.59 17.10 17.84
CA GLY A 42 8.79 15.67 18.05
C GLY A 42 7.62 14.99 18.77
N GLU A 43 7.14 15.54 19.89
CA GLU A 43 5.99 14.98 20.61
C GLU A 43 4.68 15.06 19.81
N SER A 44 4.47 16.16 19.09
CA SER A 44 3.28 16.34 18.26
C SER A 44 3.27 15.37 17.09
N PHE A 45 4.41 15.15 16.44
CA PHE A 45 4.57 14.13 15.41
C PHE A 45 4.39 12.73 15.98
N GLN A 46 4.96 12.41 17.15
CA GLN A 46 4.75 11.11 17.77
C GLN A 46 3.28 10.85 18.06
N ARG A 47 2.54 11.81 18.64
CA ARG A 47 1.11 11.63 18.91
C ARG A 47 0.30 11.50 17.62
N ALA A 48 0.51 12.38 16.65
CA ALA A 48 -0.21 12.34 15.37
C ALA A 48 0.12 11.07 14.57
N PHE A 49 1.38 10.64 14.58
CA PHE A 49 1.83 9.44 13.89
C PHE A 49 1.36 8.17 14.59
N VAL A 50 1.38 8.11 15.92
CA VAL A 50 0.83 6.97 16.67
C VAL A 50 -0.68 6.89 16.48
N GLU A 51 -1.40 8.02 16.51
CA GLU A 51 -2.84 8.04 16.28
C GLU A 51 -3.19 7.65 14.83
N GLN A 52 -2.42 8.12 13.85
CA GLN A 52 -2.56 7.67 12.47
C GLN A 52 -2.23 6.18 12.31
N LEU A 53 -1.14 5.69 12.90
CA LEU A 53 -0.79 4.27 12.84
C LEU A 53 -1.81 3.40 13.58
N GLN A 54 -2.36 3.83 14.71
CA GLN A 54 -3.40 3.08 15.42
C GLN A 54 -4.72 3.03 14.64
N ARG A 55 -5.03 4.08 13.88
CA ARG A 55 -6.21 4.12 13.00
C ARG A 55 -5.98 3.35 11.69
N THR A 56 -4.78 3.40 11.11
CA THR A 56 -4.44 2.79 9.82
C THR A 56 -3.94 1.35 9.94
N ILE A 57 -3.35 0.98 11.07
CA ILE A 57 -2.99 -0.39 11.42
C ILE A 57 -3.90 -0.74 12.59
N ALA A 58 -5.05 -1.35 12.31
CA ALA A 58 -5.93 -1.87 13.35
C ALA A 58 -5.05 -2.67 14.33
N ALA A 59 -4.89 -2.14 15.55
CA ALA A 59 -3.75 -2.44 16.42
C ALA A 59 -3.66 -3.91 16.86
N ASN A 60 -4.62 -4.75 16.47
CA ASN A 60 -4.67 -6.19 16.72
C ASN A 60 -4.87 -7.00 15.43
N SER A 61 -4.36 -6.53 14.29
CA SER A 61 -4.49 -7.21 13.01
C SER A 61 -3.13 -7.52 12.40
N ILE A 62 -3.00 -8.73 11.84
CA ILE A 62 -1.86 -9.18 11.07
C ILE A 62 -2.32 -9.32 9.62
N ILE A 63 -1.61 -8.64 8.73
CA ILE A 63 -1.87 -8.73 7.29
C ILE A 63 -0.88 -9.73 6.70
N VAL A 64 -1.42 -10.82 6.15
CA VAL A 64 -0.62 -11.82 5.41
C VAL A 64 -0.77 -11.55 3.93
N ILE A 65 0.32 -11.13 3.28
CA ILE A 65 0.33 -10.86 1.83
C ILE A 65 0.72 -12.14 1.10
N SER A 66 -0.09 -12.53 0.11
CA SER A 66 0.18 -13.73 -0.68
C SER A 66 1.31 -13.51 -1.71
N GLY A 67 2.04 -14.58 -2.01
CA GLY A 67 2.94 -14.64 -3.16
C GLY A 67 2.19 -14.92 -4.47
N ALA A 68 2.92 -15.34 -5.52
CA ALA A 68 2.34 -15.55 -6.86
C ALA A 68 1.17 -16.56 -6.93
N ALA A 69 1.07 -17.49 -5.98
CA ALA A 69 0.02 -18.51 -5.95
C ALA A 69 -1.33 -18.02 -5.38
N GLY A 70 -1.35 -16.91 -4.63
CA GLY A 70 -2.51 -16.49 -3.85
C GLY A 70 -2.73 -17.33 -2.58
N LEU A 71 -3.58 -16.85 -1.68
CA LEU A 71 -4.08 -17.59 -0.52
C LEU A 71 -5.41 -18.25 -0.86
N THR A 72 -5.69 -19.42 -0.30
CA THR A 72 -6.92 -20.19 -0.53
C THR A 72 -7.81 -20.20 0.71
N ASP A 73 -9.06 -20.66 0.57
CA ASP A 73 -9.96 -20.87 1.71
C ASP A 73 -9.34 -21.76 2.80
N VAL A 74 -8.50 -22.72 2.41
CA VAL A 74 -7.80 -23.62 3.33
C VAL A 74 -6.80 -22.85 4.18
N ASP A 75 -6.07 -21.89 3.58
CA ASP A 75 -5.13 -21.05 4.31
C ASP A 75 -5.85 -20.11 5.28
N ILE A 76 -6.99 -19.54 4.86
CA ILE A 76 -7.82 -18.71 5.73
C ILE A 76 -8.36 -19.53 6.91
N ALA A 77 -8.86 -20.74 6.65
CA ALA A 77 -9.33 -21.66 7.68
C ALA A 77 -8.20 -22.07 8.64
N TYR A 78 -6.99 -22.28 8.13
CA TYR A 78 -5.82 -22.53 8.94
C TYR A 78 -5.53 -21.36 9.89
N TYR A 79 -5.53 -20.12 9.39
CA TYR A 79 -5.31 -18.95 10.26
C TYR A 79 -6.40 -18.80 11.35
N ARG A 80 -7.66 -19.09 11.02
CA ARG A 80 -8.77 -19.12 12.01
C ARG A 80 -8.55 -20.16 13.11
N SER A 81 -7.82 -21.23 12.85
CA SER A 81 -7.57 -22.30 13.82
C SER A 81 -6.43 -22.01 14.81
N ILE A 82 -5.66 -20.94 14.59
CA ILE A 82 -4.54 -20.58 15.45
C ILE A 82 -5.07 -20.00 16.77
N VAL A 83 -4.54 -20.49 17.89
CA VAL A 83 -4.93 -20.02 19.23
C VAL A 83 -4.62 -18.53 19.38
N GLY A 84 -5.59 -17.76 19.87
CA GLY A 84 -5.49 -16.30 20.02
C GLY A 84 -5.93 -15.50 18.80
N VAL A 85 -6.33 -16.15 17.70
CA VAL A 85 -6.95 -15.50 16.54
C VAL A 85 -8.47 -15.41 16.75
N ARG A 86 -9.00 -14.18 16.75
CA ARG A 86 -10.44 -13.87 16.79
C ARG A 86 -11.12 -14.22 15.48
N GLY A 87 -10.43 -14.00 14.36
CA GLY A 87 -10.94 -14.32 13.03
C GLY A 87 -9.91 -14.06 11.93
N ALA A 88 -10.10 -14.69 10.77
CA ALA A 88 -9.29 -14.42 9.59
C ALA A 88 -10.16 -14.28 8.35
N TYR A 89 -9.83 -13.33 7.49
CA TYR A 89 -10.65 -12.95 6.33
C TYR A 89 -9.75 -12.73 5.13
N GLY A 90 -10.14 -13.31 4.00
CA GLY A 90 -9.44 -13.12 2.73
C GLY A 90 -9.83 -11.80 2.07
N ILE A 91 -8.86 -11.11 1.49
CA ILE A 91 -9.06 -9.94 0.64
C ILE A 91 -8.65 -10.32 -0.78
N SER A 92 -9.54 -10.10 -1.74
CA SER A 92 -9.22 -10.21 -3.16
C SER A 92 -9.18 -8.82 -3.78
N ILE A 93 -8.11 -8.56 -4.54
CA ILE A 93 -7.89 -7.27 -5.19
C ILE A 93 -7.72 -7.52 -6.67
N THR A 94 -8.42 -6.77 -7.51
CA THR A 94 -8.24 -6.82 -8.97
C THR A 94 -8.47 -5.45 -9.57
N GLN A 95 -7.73 -5.12 -10.62
CA GLN A 95 -7.98 -3.91 -11.39
C GLN A 95 -8.99 -4.20 -12.50
N GLY A 96 -9.90 -3.26 -12.68
CA GLY A 96 -10.92 -3.31 -13.71
C GLY A 96 -11.16 -1.93 -14.29
N THR A 97 -12.04 -1.89 -15.27
CA THR A 97 -12.49 -0.65 -15.86
C THR A 97 -13.98 -0.53 -15.67
N VAL A 98 -14.43 0.58 -15.07
CA VAL A 98 -15.84 0.88 -14.91
C VAL A 98 -16.27 1.86 -16.00
N TYR A 99 -17.36 1.55 -16.67
CA TYR A 99 -18.04 2.40 -17.60
C TYR A 99 -19.24 3.03 -16.89
N THR A 100 -19.22 4.35 -16.81
CA THR A 100 -20.32 5.18 -16.30
C THR A 100 -20.81 6.13 -17.40
N GLU A 101 -21.91 6.82 -17.16
CA GLU A 101 -22.36 7.92 -18.02
C GLU A 101 -21.31 9.03 -18.15
N SER A 102 -20.47 9.20 -17.12
CA SER A 102 -19.39 10.19 -17.09
C SER A 102 -18.12 9.78 -17.86
N GLY A 103 -18.06 8.52 -18.32
CA GLY A 103 -16.94 7.98 -19.08
C GLY A 103 -16.35 6.69 -18.51
N GLU A 104 -15.20 6.31 -19.07
CA GLU A 104 -14.42 5.13 -18.69
C GLU A 104 -13.38 5.49 -17.63
N GLN A 105 -13.36 4.74 -16.52
CA GLN A 105 -12.40 4.97 -15.43
C GLN A 105 -11.80 3.64 -14.95
N ILE A 106 -10.47 3.63 -14.80
CA ILE A 106 -9.77 2.49 -14.20
C ILE A 106 -10.06 2.51 -12.71
N VAL A 107 -10.55 1.39 -12.19
CA VAL A 107 -10.90 1.21 -10.79
C VAL A 107 -10.16 0.01 -10.20
N GLN A 108 -9.94 0.09 -8.90
CA GLN A 108 -9.55 -1.06 -8.10
C GLN A 108 -10.78 -1.70 -7.47
N LEU A 109 -10.91 -3.00 -7.61
CA LEU A 109 -11.97 -3.77 -6.99
C LEU A 109 -11.38 -4.46 -5.78
N VAL A 110 -12.00 -4.24 -4.63
CA VAL A 110 -11.61 -4.84 -3.38
C VAL A 110 -12.78 -5.67 -2.88
N ALA A 111 -12.59 -6.98 -2.88
CA ALA A 111 -13.53 -7.90 -2.27
C ALA A 111 -13.06 -8.17 -0.84
N VAL A 112 -13.84 -7.70 0.13
CA VAL A 112 -13.54 -7.80 1.54
C VAL A 112 -14.84 -8.06 2.30
N ASP A 113 -14.76 -8.90 3.32
CA ASP A 113 -15.92 -9.25 4.13
C ASP A 113 -16.45 -7.99 4.86
N PRO A 114 -17.76 -7.72 4.82
CA PRO A 114 -18.35 -6.53 5.46
C PRO A 114 -17.98 -6.40 6.94
N VAL A 115 -17.75 -7.51 7.64
CA VAL A 115 -17.38 -7.52 9.07
C VAL A 115 -16.02 -6.89 9.34
N VAL A 116 -15.07 -6.97 8.39
CA VAL A 116 -13.72 -6.39 8.51
C VAL A 116 -13.48 -5.18 7.63
N LEU A 117 -14.50 -4.77 6.86
CA LEU A 117 -14.45 -3.57 6.06
C LEU A 117 -14.18 -2.29 6.88
N PRO A 118 -14.79 -2.06 8.06
CA PRO A 118 -14.50 -0.86 8.86
C PRO A 118 -13.02 -0.80 9.25
N GLU A 119 -12.47 -1.91 9.74
CA GLU A 119 -11.04 -2.02 10.06
C GLU A 119 -10.19 -1.78 8.81
N TYR A 120 -10.54 -2.38 7.67
CA TYR A 120 -9.82 -2.21 6.39
C TYR A 120 -9.76 -0.73 5.95
N LEU A 121 -10.85 0.01 6.16
CA LEU A 121 -10.97 1.43 5.86
C LEU A 121 -10.39 2.34 6.95
N GLY A 122 -9.93 1.79 8.07
CA GLY A 122 -9.39 2.56 9.19
C GLY A 122 -10.44 3.40 9.91
N VAL A 123 -11.71 2.97 9.88
CA VAL A 123 -12.83 3.67 10.53
C VAL A 123 -13.40 2.84 11.67
N SER A 124 -13.79 3.52 12.75
CA SER A 124 -14.44 2.85 13.88
C SER A 124 -15.89 2.46 13.60
N ASP A 125 -16.50 3.07 12.59
CA ASP A 125 -17.91 2.93 12.24
C ASP A 125 -18.10 3.25 10.75
N MET A 126 -18.81 2.38 10.02
CA MET A 126 -19.09 2.56 8.60
C MET A 126 -20.02 3.75 8.33
N ASP A 127 -20.92 4.08 9.25
CA ASP A 127 -21.85 5.20 9.07
C ASP A 127 -21.10 6.55 8.98
N LYS A 128 -19.92 6.63 9.63
CA LYS A 128 -19.04 7.81 9.53
C LYS A 128 -18.26 7.85 8.23
N ALA A 129 -17.99 6.70 7.64
CA ALA A 129 -17.33 6.54 6.35
C ALA A 129 -18.29 6.76 5.17
N LEU A 130 -19.60 6.72 5.41
CA LEU A 130 -20.61 6.84 4.38
C LEU A 130 -21.05 8.30 4.19
N GLU A 131 -21.18 8.71 2.93
CA GLU A 131 -21.89 9.93 2.54
C GLU A 131 -23.38 9.65 2.38
N GLU A 132 -23.72 8.58 1.64
CA GLU A 132 -25.10 8.21 1.32
C GLU A 132 -25.22 6.71 1.03
N GLY A 133 -26.37 6.11 1.32
CA GLY A 133 -26.73 4.74 0.95
C GLY A 133 -26.59 3.72 2.07
N GLU A 134 -26.24 2.49 1.72
CA GLU A 134 -26.03 1.37 2.64
C GLU A 134 -24.55 1.23 3.05
N PRO A 135 -24.23 0.86 4.30
CA PRO A 135 -22.86 0.77 4.79
C PRO A 135 -22.12 -0.52 4.40
N GLU A 136 -22.81 -1.52 3.88
CA GLU A 136 -22.26 -2.86 3.61
C GLU A 136 -22.51 -3.29 2.17
N PRO A 137 -21.48 -3.79 1.44
CA PRO A 137 -21.68 -4.37 0.12
C PRO A 137 -22.44 -5.70 0.26
N ARG A 138 -23.42 -5.96 -0.62
CA ARG A 138 -24.24 -7.19 -0.62
C ARG A 138 -24.59 -7.62 -2.03
N GLY A 139 -24.27 -8.86 -2.39
CA GLY A 139 -24.50 -9.37 -3.74
C GLY A 139 -23.79 -8.50 -4.80
N LEU A 140 -24.53 -8.06 -5.82
CA LEU A 140 -24.01 -7.14 -6.85
C LEU A 140 -24.07 -5.65 -6.43
N GLY A 141 -24.53 -5.38 -5.21
CA GLY A 141 -24.50 -4.05 -4.60
C GLY A 141 -23.12 -3.72 -4.06
N VAL A 142 -22.56 -2.59 -4.48
CA VAL A 142 -21.17 -2.18 -4.19
C VAL A 142 -21.10 -0.84 -3.49
N LEU A 143 -20.03 -0.66 -2.72
CA LEU A 143 -19.67 0.65 -2.16
C LEU A 143 -18.63 1.32 -3.03
N VAL A 144 -18.79 2.61 -3.24
CA VAL A 144 -18.02 3.38 -4.20
C VAL A 144 -17.20 4.45 -3.50
N SER A 145 -15.90 4.52 -3.78
CA SER A 145 -15.02 5.54 -3.21
C SER A 145 -15.33 6.95 -3.74
N GLN A 146 -14.94 7.97 -2.97
CA GLN A 146 -15.14 9.38 -3.32
C GLN A 146 -14.66 9.74 -4.72
N ASP A 147 -13.49 9.26 -5.14
CA ASP A 147 -12.90 9.58 -6.45
C ASP A 147 -13.65 8.99 -7.66
N LEU A 148 -14.59 8.09 -7.41
CA LEU A 148 -15.44 7.51 -8.46
C LEU A 148 -16.81 8.21 -8.54
N TRP A 149 -17.42 8.57 -7.40
CA TRP A 149 -18.73 9.22 -7.38
C TRP A 149 -18.67 10.76 -7.41
N ARG A 150 -17.51 11.35 -7.10
CA ARG A 150 -17.29 12.80 -7.10
C ARG A 150 -16.05 13.16 -7.90
N ASP A 151 -16.16 14.18 -8.74
CA ASP A 151 -14.99 14.72 -9.43
C ASP A 151 -14.05 15.42 -8.43
N PRO A 152 -12.78 15.03 -8.32
CA PRO A 152 -11.85 15.64 -7.38
C PRO A 152 -11.47 17.09 -7.77
N SER A 153 -11.60 17.47 -9.05
CA SER A 153 -11.21 18.80 -9.54
C SER A 153 -12.37 19.79 -9.48
N THR A 154 -13.58 19.35 -9.82
CA THR A 154 -14.77 20.23 -9.87
C THR A 154 -15.70 20.08 -8.67
N GLY A 155 -15.52 19.03 -7.86
CA GLY A 155 -16.40 18.70 -6.75
C GLY A 155 -17.80 18.26 -7.16
N ARG A 156 -18.07 18.12 -8.48
CA ARG A 156 -19.37 17.72 -9.01
C ARG A 156 -19.63 16.24 -8.79
N ARG A 157 -20.88 15.91 -8.49
CA ARG A 157 -21.36 14.54 -8.36
C ARG A 157 -21.43 13.89 -9.75
N LYS A 158 -20.85 12.70 -9.89
CA LYS A 158 -20.86 11.86 -11.12
C LYS A 158 -21.76 10.65 -10.99
N LEU A 159 -21.97 10.16 -9.77
CA LEU A 159 -22.70 8.93 -9.49
C LEU A 159 -23.64 9.13 -8.30
N GLU A 160 -24.78 8.45 -8.35
CA GLU A 160 -25.79 8.44 -7.29
C GLU A 160 -26.02 7.02 -6.77
N VAL A 161 -26.57 6.92 -5.56
CA VAL A 161 -27.01 5.63 -5.03
C VAL A 161 -28.12 5.08 -5.93
N GLY A 162 -28.06 3.78 -6.24
CA GLY A 162 -28.96 3.10 -7.18
C GLY A 162 -28.49 3.14 -8.64
N SER A 163 -27.44 3.89 -8.97
CA SER A 163 -26.88 3.91 -10.32
C SER A 163 -26.24 2.57 -10.69
N THR A 164 -26.41 2.14 -11.93
CA THR A 164 -25.77 0.93 -12.46
C THR A 164 -24.38 1.25 -13.01
N LEU A 165 -23.43 0.37 -12.73
CA LEU A 165 -22.04 0.45 -13.17
C LEU A 165 -21.73 -0.77 -14.02
N THR A 166 -21.24 -0.57 -15.24
CA THR A 166 -20.72 -1.70 -16.03
C THR A 166 -19.25 -1.86 -15.75
N LEU A 167 -18.90 -2.93 -15.06
CA LEU A 167 -17.54 -3.28 -14.72
C LEU A 167 -16.98 -4.27 -15.74
N ARG A 168 -15.79 -3.99 -16.27
CA ARG A 168 -15.04 -4.89 -17.15
C ARG A 168 -13.74 -5.34 -16.50
N VAL A 169 -13.59 -6.65 -16.31
CA VAL A 169 -12.40 -7.28 -15.72
C VAL A 169 -12.00 -8.48 -16.57
N ARG A 170 -10.76 -8.48 -17.07
CA ARG A 170 -10.18 -9.61 -17.84
C ARG A 170 -11.09 -10.11 -18.97
N GLY A 171 -11.76 -9.19 -19.67
CA GLY A 171 -12.67 -9.49 -20.78
C GLY A 171 -14.10 -9.89 -20.39
N LYS A 172 -14.39 -10.09 -19.10
CA LYS A 172 -15.76 -10.27 -18.58
C LYS A 172 -16.38 -8.90 -18.25
N SER A 173 -17.67 -8.75 -18.52
CA SER A 173 -18.44 -7.57 -18.13
C SER A 173 -19.54 -7.97 -17.15
N VAL A 174 -19.62 -7.27 -16.03
CA VAL A 174 -20.60 -7.49 -14.95
C VAL A 174 -21.27 -6.16 -14.63
N GLN A 175 -22.59 -6.16 -14.47
CA GLN A 175 -23.30 -4.98 -13.99
C GLN A 175 -23.36 -5.00 -12.47
N LEU A 176 -23.00 -3.88 -11.86
CA LEU A 176 -23.02 -3.66 -10.42
C LEU A 176 -23.96 -2.49 -10.11
N ILE A 177 -24.46 -2.41 -8.89
CA ILE A 177 -25.32 -1.31 -8.44
C ILE A 177 -24.60 -0.59 -7.31
N ALA A 178 -24.42 0.72 -7.44
CA ALA A 178 -23.86 1.52 -6.35
C ALA A 178 -24.90 1.64 -5.24
N ILE A 179 -24.71 0.91 -4.13
CA ILE A 179 -25.65 0.95 -3.00
C ILE A 179 -25.18 1.90 -1.89
N GLY A 180 -23.89 2.26 -1.87
CA GLY A 180 -23.32 3.19 -0.91
C GLY A 180 -22.18 4.02 -1.50
N LEU A 181 -22.11 5.28 -1.08
CA LEU A 181 -21.09 6.24 -1.50
C LEU A 181 -20.22 6.59 -0.30
N LEU A 182 -18.94 6.27 -0.37
CA LEU A 182 -18.00 6.49 0.73
C LEU A 182 -17.41 7.90 0.67
N LYS A 183 -17.33 8.54 1.84
CA LYS A 183 -16.47 9.71 2.09
C LYS A 183 -15.01 9.31 1.94
N GLN A 184 -14.16 10.29 1.65
CA GLN A 184 -12.71 10.09 1.67
C GLN A 184 -12.27 9.80 3.12
N THR A 185 -12.08 8.52 3.39
CA THR A 185 -11.53 8.00 4.64
C THR A 185 -10.01 7.90 4.50
N GLY A 186 -9.29 8.17 5.58
CA GLY A 186 -7.83 8.16 5.56
C GLY A 186 -7.32 6.74 5.33
N SER A 187 -6.46 6.58 4.31
CA SER A 187 -5.54 5.44 4.08
C SER A 187 -6.03 4.03 4.45
N SER A 188 -6.29 3.21 3.43
CA SER A 188 -6.54 1.77 3.63
C SER A 188 -5.38 1.09 4.39
N MET A 189 -5.70 0.04 5.16
CA MET A 189 -4.73 -0.75 5.94
C MET A 189 -3.54 -1.28 5.11
N MET A 190 -3.70 -1.40 3.80
CA MET A 190 -2.68 -1.93 2.88
C MET A 190 -1.70 -0.85 2.38
N GLY A 191 -1.78 0.39 2.87
CA GLY A 191 -0.96 1.50 2.38
C GLY A 191 -1.24 1.88 0.92
N GLN A 192 -2.28 1.29 0.33
CA GLN A 192 -2.82 1.71 -0.95
C GLN A 192 -3.62 2.96 -0.68
N GLY A 193 -2.99 4.12 -0.88
CA GLY A 193 -3.70 5.39 -0.85
C GLY A 193 -4.89 5.31 -1.82
N PHE A 194 -6.02 5.90 -1.44
CA PHE A 194 -7.22 5.99 -2.26
C PHE A 194 -7.03 6.82 -3.55
N SER A 195 -5.81 7.06 -4.01
CA SER A 195 -5.53 7.77 -5.27
C SER A 195 -6.09 7.02 -6.49
N THR A 196 -6.34 5.72 -6.37
CA THR A 196 -7.08 4.95 -7.36
C THR A 196 -8.54 4.83 -6.94
N PRO A 197 -9.50 5.23 -7.81
CA PRO A 197 -10.92 4.98 -7.60
C PRO A 197 -11.16 3.52 -7.24
N THR A 198 -11.86 3.27 -6.14
CA THR A 198 -12.01 1.94 -5.55
C THR A 198 -13.48 1.57 -5.43
N VAL A 199 -13.80 0.31 -5.74
CA VAL A 199 -15.12 -0.28 -5.60
C VAL A 199 -15.02 -1.46 -4.64
N PHE A 200 -15.77 -1.41 -3.55
CA PHE A 200 -15.85 -2.49 -2.57
C PHE A 200 -17.02 -3.40 -2.92
N VAL A 201 -16.73 -4.69 -3.02
CA VAL A 201 -17.66 -5.72 -3.47
C VAL A 201 -17.76 -6.80 -2.40
N ASP A 202 -18.93 -7.41 -2.30
CA ASP A 202 -19.11 -8.60 -1.49
C ASP A 202 -18.18 -9.74 -1.98
N PRO A 203 -17.45 -10.44 -1.10
CA PRO A 203 -16.53 -11.51 -1.49
C PRO A 203 -17.20 -12.65 -2.25
N GLU A 204 -18.41 -13.05 -1.86
CA GLU A 204 -19.11 -14.15 -2.51
C GLU A 204 -19.52 -13.77 -3.93
N ALA A 205 -20.06 -12.55 -4.11
CA ALA A 205 -20.39 -12.03 -5.42
C ALA A 205 -19.14 -11.84 -6.30
N TYR A 206 -18.03 -11.35 -5.72
CA TYR A 206 -16.77 -11.22 -6.44
C TYR A 206 -16.27 -12.56 -6.97
N HIS A 207 -16.25 -13.60 -6.14
CA HIS A 207 -15.78 -14.93 -6.59
C HIS A 207 -16.76 -15.63 -7.53
N SER A 208 -18.05 -15.33 -7.43
CA SER A 208 -19.09 -15.94 -8.27
C SER A 208 -19.14 -15.33 -9.67
N TYR A 209 -19.00 -14.00 -9.78
CA TYR A 209 -19.26 -13.28 -11.03
C TYR A 209 -18.00 -12.69 -11.68
N ILE A 210 -16.97 -12.35 -10.89
CA ILE A 210 -15.81 -11.59 -11.37
C ILE A 210 -14.58 -12.51 -11.47
N ALA A 211 -14.20 -13.17 -10.38
CA ALA A 211 -13.04 -14.04 -10.36
C ALA A 211 -13.28 -15.36 -11.11
N THR A 212 -12.19 -15.98 -11.56
CA THR A 212 -12.23 -17.35 -12.13
C THR A 212 -11.79 -18.40 -11.10
N SER A 213 -11.06 -17.98 -10.06
CA SER A 213 -10.59 -18.83 -8.97
C SER A 213 -10.81 -18.12 -7.63
N ARG A 214 -10.98 -18.92 -6.57
CA ARG A 214 -11.15 -18.43 -5.20
C ARG A 214 -9.80 -18.28 -4.50
N ASN A 215 -9.03 -17.32 -5.01
CA ASN A 215 -7.73 -16.95 -4.47
C ASN A 215 -7.79 -15.53 -3.90
N TYR A 216 -7.18 -15.36 -2.73
CA TYR A 216 -7.06 -14.10 -2.01
C TYR A 216 -5.67 -13.51 -2.22
N ALA A 217 -5.61 -12.19 -2.44
CA ALA A 217 -4.37 -11.45 -2.57
C ALA A 217 -3.70 -11.23 -1.20
N ALA A 218 -4.51 -11.10 -0.15
CA ALA A 218 -4.05 -10.99 1.23
C ALA A 218 -5.07 -11.62 2.18
N ALA A 219 -4.67 -11.84 3.44
CA ALA A 219 -5.56 -12.17 4.53
C ALA A 219 -5.38 -11.20 5.68
N ILE A 220 -6.49 -10.73 6.26
CA ILE A 220 -6.49 -10.03 7.55
C ILE A 220 -6.74 -11.08 8.63
N VAL A 221 -5.82 -11.20 9.57
CA VAL A 221 -5.94 -12.04 10.76
C VAL A 221 -6.10 -11.13 11.97
N LEU A 222 -7.28 -11.16 12.59
CA LEU A 222 -7.59 -10.40 13.80
C LEU A 222 -7.20 -11.24 15.02
N VAL A 223 -6.38 -10.68 15.89
CA VAL A 223 -5.86 -11.32 17.11
C VAL A 223 -6.61 -10.76 18.32
N GLU A 224 -6.87 -11.58 19.33
CA GLU A 224 -7.52 -11.14 20.57
C GLU A 224 -6.58 -10.24 21.40
N ASP A 225 -5.31 -10.61 21.48
CA ASP A 225 -4.27 -9.88 22.19
C ASP A 225 -2.88 -10.18 21.58
N LEU A 226 -2.23 -9.15 21.05
CA LEU A 226 -0.87 -9.26 20.50
C LEU A 226 0.17 -9.69 21.55
N SER A 227 -0.09 -9.47 22.84
CA SER A 227 0.84 -9.83 23.93
C SER A 227 1.03 -11.35 24.09
N GLN A 228 0.13 -12.15 23.52
CA GLN A 228 0.21 -13.62 23.56
C GLN A 228 1.11 -14.21 22.47
N LEU A 229 1.32 -13.51 21.35
CA LEU A 229 2.15 -13.99 20.25
C LEU A 229 3.65 -14.04 20.62
N ASP A 230 4.09 -13.17 21.53
CA ASP A 230 5.48 -13.15 22.02
C ASP A 230 5.81 -14.35 22.94
N ARG A 231 4.79 -14.98 23.55
CA ARG A 231 5.00 -16.22 24.35
C ARG A 231 5.06 -17.48 23.50
N GLY A 232 4.44 -17.50 22.32
CA GLY A 232 4.43 -18.66 21.41
C GLY A 232 5.77 -18.97 20.76
N GLY A 233 6.64 -17.97 20.59
CA GLY A 233 7.96 -18.10 19.96
C GLY A 233 9.02 -18.84 20.78
N ARG A 234 8.79 -19.11 22.09
CA ARG A 234 9.78 -19.72 22.99
C ARG A 234 9.52 -21.19 23.36
N ARG A 235 8.50 -21.85 22.81
CA ARG A 235 8.21 -23.27 23.10
C ARG A 235 8.46 -24.25 21.94
N GLY A 236 9.12 -23.80 20.88
CA GLY A 236 9.42 -24.60 19.68
C GLY A 236 10.83 -25.20 19.60
N GLU A 237 11.74 -24.95 20.55
CA GLU A 237 13.05 -25.61 20.59
C GLU A 237 12.94 -27.01 21.22
N GLY A 238 12.31 -27.93 20.50
CA GLY A 238 12.64 -29.34 20.61
C GLY A 238 13.94 -29.62 19.85
N PRO A 239 14.82 -30.51 20.34
CA PRO A 239 16.09 -30.77 19.70
C PRO A 239 15.88 -31.31 18.27
N VAL A 240 16.33 -30.54 17.29
CA VAL A 240 16.37 -30.96 15.88
C VAL A 240 17.36 -32.12 15.78
N PRO A 241 16.96 -33.32 15.35
CA PRO A 241 17.89 -34.42 15.16
C PRO A 241 18.84 -34.09 14.01
N HIS A 242 20.14 -34.00 14.33
CA HIS A 242 21.22 -33.98 13.35
C HIS A 242 21.21 -35.26 12.53
N ARG A 243 20.56 -35.26 11.37
CA ARG A 243 20.83 -36.22 10.30
C ARG A 243 20.28 -35.73 8.98
N LEU A 244 21.19 -35.22 8.14
CA LEU A 244 21.30 -35.41 6.69
C LEU A 244 22.16 -34.27 6.14
N GLN A 245 23.44 -34.31 6.49
CA GLN A 245 24.48 -33.61 5.75
C GLN A 245 24.98 -34.61 4.71
N GLY A 246 24.52 -34.43 3.47
CA GLY A 246 24.82 -35.33 2.37
C GLY A 246 24.54 -34.64 1.05
N ASP A 247 25.62 -34.12 0.46
CA ASP A 247 25.86 -34.06 -0.96
C ASP A 247 24.91 -33.21 -1.83
N LEU A 248 25.41 -32.04 -2.27
CA LEU A 248 25.22 -31.55 -3.65
C LEU A 248 26.16 -30.37 -3.92
N GLY A 249 27.36 -30.74 -4.37
CA GLY A 249 27.93 -30.22 -5.62
C GLY A 249 28.09 -28.71 -5.77
N ARG A 250 29.29 -28.22 -5.42
CA ARG A 250 29.94 -27.07 -6.05
C ARG A 250 29.72 -27.11 -7.57
N ARG A 251 29.15 -26.05 -8.15
CA ARG A 251 29.36 -25.72 -9.56
C ARG A 251 29.80 -24.28 -9.69
N HIS A 252 31.04 -24.14 -10.17
CA HIS A 252 31.65 -22.92 -10.65
C HIS A 252 30.80 -22.30 -11.76
N CYS A 253 30.52 -21.00 -11.64
CA CYS A 253 30.13 -20.17 -12.78
C CYS A 253 31.41 -19.68 -13.45
N GLU A 254 31.71 -20.23 -14.63
CA GLU A 254 32.75 -19.73 -15.53
C GLU A 254 32.08 -18.83 -16.59
N PRO A 255 32.58 -17.60 -16.84
CA PRO A 255 32.00 -16.72 -17.85
C PRO A 255 32.44 -17.11 -19.26
N VAL A 256 31.46 -17.45 -20.11
CA VAL A 256 31.67 -17.74 -21.54
C VAL A 256 31.96 -16.44 -22.31
N ARG A 257 33.19 -16.32 -22.82
CA ARG A 257 33.59 -15.37 -23.88
C ARG A 257 32.90 -15.75 -25.19
N LEU A 258 32.13 -14.82 -25.76
CA LEU A 258 31.67 -14.92 -27.15
C LEU A 258 32.67 -14.20 -28.05
N ASP A 259 33.40 -15.00 -28.82
CA ASP A 259 34.31 -14.59 -29.87
C ASP A 259 33.53 -14.27 -31.16
N GLY A 260 33.93 -13.21 -31.85
CA GLY A 260 33.29 -12.76 -33.07
C GLY A 260 33.91 -13.39 -34.30
N ARG A 261 33.08 -13.89 -35.23
CA ARG A 261 33.29 -13.77 -36.70
C ARG A 261 32.20 -14.49 -37.50
N ARG A 262 31.62 -13.71 -38.43
CA ARG A 262 31.22 -14.05 -39.81
C ARG A 262 30.11 -15.08 -40.05
N ALA A 263 29.01 -14.60 -40.63
CA ALA A 263 28.62 -14.78 -42.06
C ALA A 263 27.21 -14.13 -42.21
N ALA A 264 26.98 -13.03 -42.94
CA ALA A 264 26.92 -12.90 -44.41
C ALA A 264 26.18 -14.08 -45.07
N ALA A 265 25.21 -13.97 -45.98
CA ALA A 265 24.51 -12.91 -46.69
C ALA A 265 23.37 -13.61 -47.47
N LEU A 266 22.34 -12.87 -47.94
CA LEU A 266 21.54 -13.08 -49.18
C LEU A 266 20.35 -12.09 -49.08
N HIS A 267 20.36 -10.98 -49.84
CA HIS A 267 19.67 -10.77 -51.13
C HIS A 267 18.15 -11.03 -51.05
N SER A 268 17.25 -10.17 -51.52
CA SER A 268 17.32 -9.04 -52.47
C SER A 268 15.93 -8.39 -52.64
N ALA A 269 15.91 -7.10 -52.99
CA ALA A 269 14.93 -6.40 -53.87
C ALA A 269 13.45 -6.29 -53.41
N ASP A 270 12.65 -5.26 -53.69
CA ASP A 270 12.82 -4.06 -54.52
C ASP A 270 11.75 -3.00 -54.17
N LEU A 271 12.11 -1.74 -54.40
CA LEU A 271 11.31 -0.57 -54.84
C LEU A 271 9.91 -0.26 -54.26
N SER A 272 9.76 0.90 -53.61
CA SER A 272 9.36 2.15 -54.32
C SER A 272 8.82 3.23 -53.35
N GLY A 273 9.27 4.48 -53.55
CA GLY A 273 8.40 5.65 -53.37
C GLY A 273 8.56 6.54 -52.12
N GLY A 274 9.47 7.51 -52.21
CA GLY A 274 9.06 8.93 -52.14
C GLY A 274 8.87 9.64 -50.79
N HIS A 275 9.88 10.44 -50.46
CA HIS A 275 9.81 11.83 -49.95
C HIS A 275 9.69 12.16 -48.43
N ARG A 276 10.81 12.77 -47.97
CA ARG A 276 10.99 13.98 -47.15
C ARG A 276 11.26 13.86 -45.63
N ARG A 277 12.43 14.43 -45.31
CA ARG A 277 12.91 15.13 -44.09
C ARG A 277 13.54 14.29 -42.96
N ASP A 278 14.87 14.32 -42.92
CA ASP A 278 15.70 14.98 -41.89
C ASP A 278 14.92 15.45 -40.64
N GLN A 279 15.26 15.14 -39.38
CA GLN A 279 16.58 15.08 -38.77
C GLN A 279 16.51 14.39 -37.37
N ARG A 280 17.46 13.48 -37.13
CA ARG A 280 18.24 13.15 -35.91
C ARG A 280 17.66 13.22 -34.47
N SER A 281 18.08 12.18 -33.75
CA SER A 281 18.33 12.04 -32.30
C SER A 281 17.15 11.46 -31.51
N GLY A 282 17.22 10.34 -30.80
CA GLY A 282 18.34 9.47 -30.41
C GLY A 282 17.88 8.67 -29.18
N SER A 283 18.42 7.46 -29.03
CA SER A 283 18.29 6.52 -27.89
C SER A 283 17.03 5.63 -27.81
N SER A 284 17.17 4.50 -28.50
CA SER A 284 16.58 3.20 -28.18
C SER A 284 17.12 2.69 -26.84
N THR A 285 16.24 2.30 -25.92
CA THR A 285 16.58 1.34 -24.85
C THR A 285 15.68 0.13 -25.04
N ALA A 286 16.23 -0.87 -25.72
CA ALA A 286 15.59 -2.15 -25.93
C ALA A 286 15.46 -2.92 -24.61
N GLN A 287 14.23 -3.33 -24.33
CA GLN A 287 13.85 -4.35 -23.37
C GLN A 287 14.70 -5.62 -23.56
N ARG A 288 15.44 -6.01 -22.52
CA ARG A 288 15.97 -7.37 -22.38
C ARG A 288 14.89 -8.23 -21.74
N SER A 289 14.22 -9.03 -22.56
CA SER A 289 13.41 -10.16 -22.13
C SER A 289 14.32 -11.31 -21.71
N ALA A 290 14.31 -11.65 -20.42
CA ALA A 290 14.91 -12.89 -19.92
C ALA A 290 13.89 -14.02 -20.11
N SER A 291 14.13 -14.86 -21.12
CA SER A 291 13.37 -16.08 -21.38
C SER A 291 14.02 -17.24 -20.61
N CYS A 292 13.44 -17.62 -19.48
CA CYS A 292 13.80 -18.84 -18.77
C CYS A 292 12.96 -20.00 -19.33
N ARG A 293 13.54 -20.75 -20.28
CA ARG A 293 13.03 -22.09 -20.64
C ARG A 293 13.46 -23.07 -19.56
N GLY A 294 12.50 -23.66 -18.86
CA GLY A 294 12.72 -24.84 -18.02
C GLY A 294 13.04 -26.09 -18.86
N PRO A 295 13.77 -27.06 -18.29
CA PRO A 295 14.13 -28.29 -19.00
C PRO A 295 12.92 -29.21 -19.17
N ARG A 296 12.73 -29.71 -20.39
CA ARG A 296 11.95 -30.92 -20.65
C ARG A 296 12.73 -32.12 -20.12
N ARG A 297 12.17 -32.81 -19.14
CA ARG A 297 12.06 -34.27 -19.06
C ARG A 297 11.07 -34.62 -17.95
#